data_AF-A0A357NCU2-F1
#
_entry.id   AF-A0A357NCU2-F1
#
_cell.length_a   1.000
_cell.length_b   1.000
_cell.length_c   1.000
_cell.angle_alpha   90.00
_cell.angle_beta   90.00
_cell.angle_gamma   90.00
#
_symmetry.space_group_name_H-M   'P 1'
#
loop_
_entity.id
_entity.type
_entity.pdbx_description
1 polymer ?
#
loop_
_entity_poly.entity_id
_entity_poly.type
_entity_poly.pdbx_seq_one_letter_code
_entity_poly.pdbx_strand_id
1 'polypeptide(L)'
;MASKLATARTINGVSFDGSGNITVADSTKAPIAHSSSATTYGISTASVYGHAMASSATPLVAGTAAVGTDNGKFAREGHVHPAQTTITGNAGTATKLATARTITLTGGVSGSASFDGSADISITTTSSNNYDAGNSLTQNGYQKFSNGLILQWGSYSAVASSSTIVTLPIAFPTRGLFIGVTHDTAINAKVPRAKFTSTSQITLNSDTWSSPNPTTTWYWFALGY
;
A
#
# COMPACT_ATOMS: atom_id res chain seq x y z
N MET A 1 84.76 30.39 -41.05
CA MET A 1 83.39 30.37 -41.63
C MET A 1 83.39 29.33 -42.73
N ALA A 2 82.36 28.49 -42.83
CA ALA A 2 82.26 27.55 -43.95
C ALA A 2 82.05 28.35 -45.25
N SER A 3 82.77 27.98 -46.32
CA SER A 3 82.58 28.55 -47.65
C SER A 3 81.37 27.91 -48.33
N LYS A 4 80.70 28.67 -49.21
CA LYS A 4 79.58 28.18 -50.03
C LYS A 4 80.02 26.98 -50.88
N LEU A 5 79.16 25.98 -51.04
CA LEU A 5 79.40 24.86 -51.95
C LEU A 5 79.59 25.37 -53.38
N ALA A 6 80.65 24.90 -54.06
CA ALA A 6 80.94 25.27 -55.44
C ALA A 6 79.80 24.92 -56.42
N THR A 7 79.06 23.84 -56.14
CA THR A 7 77.81 23.48 -56.82
C THR A 7 76.73 23.26 -55.77
N ALA A 8 75.62 23.99 -55.86
CA ALA A 8 74.48 23.80 -54.97
C ALA A 8 73.90 22.38 -55.10
N ARG A 9 73.44 21.79 -54.00
CA ARG A 9 72.78 20.48 -53.95
C ARG A 9 71.35 20.65 -53.45
N THR A 10 70.47 19.71 -53.74
CA THR A 10 69.09 19.74 -53.24
C THR A 10 68.93 18.92 -51.96
N ILE A 11 68.33 19.49 -50.91
CA ILE A 11 67.88 18.78 -49.70
C ILE A 11 66.35 18.68 -49.76
N ASN A 12 65.83 17.46 -49.94
CA ASN A 12 64.39 17.22 -50.18
C ASN A 12 63.80 18.14 -51.27
N GLY A 13 64.54 18.34 -52.37
CA GLY A 13 64.16 19.21 -53.48
C GLY A 13 64.52 20.71 -53.32
N VAL A 14 64.95 21.16 -52.13
CA VAL A 14 65.32 22.57 -51.89
C VAL A 14 66.81 22.80 -52.13
N SER A 15 67.16 23.74 -53.02
CA SER A 15 68.56 24.08 -53.31
C SER A 15 69.28 24.63 -52.08
N PHE A 16 70.48 24.11 -51.82
CA PHE A 16 71.32 24.44 -50.68
C PHE A 16 72.77 24.55 -51.12
N ASP A 17 73.39 25.67 -50.75
CA ASP A 17 74.79 25.95 -51.04
C ASP A 17 75.58 26.29 -49.76
N GLY A 18 74.99 26.18 -48.57
CA GLY A 18 75.68 26.45 -47.31
C GLY A 18 75.91 27.93 -46.99
N SER A 19 75.44 28.87 -47.83
CA SER A 19 75.57 30.31 -47.56
C SER A 19 74.57 30.85 -46.55
N GLY A 20 73.53 30.08 -46.23
CA GLY A 20 72.50 30.44 -45.24
C GLY A 20 71.60 29.25 -44.88
N ASN A 21 70.69 29.49 -43.94
CA ASN A 21 69.68 28.51 -43.56
C ASN A 21 68.70 28.25 -44.71
N ILE A 22 68.18 27.03 -44.80
CA ILE A 22 67.11 26.65 -45.71
C ILE A 22 65.88 26.20 -44.93
N THR A 23 64.69 26.44 -45.49
CA THR A 23 63.46 25.83 -45.01
C THR A 23 63.18 24.59 -45.85
N VAL A 24 63.19 23.43 -45.20
CA VAL A 24 62.78 22.18 -45.84
C VAL A 24 61.37 21.85 -45.35
N ALA A 25 60.38 21.99 -46.23
CA ALA A 25 59.05 21.48 -45.95
C ALA A 25 59.05 19.96 -46.14
N ASP A 26 58.46 19.24 -45.19
CA ASP A 26 58.24 17.81 -45.28
C ASP A 26 56.77 17.54 -44.98
N SER A 27 55.97 17.44 -46.04
CA SER A 27 54.53 17.19 -45.96
C SER A 27 54.19 15.74 -45.57
N THR A 28 55.20 14.87 -45.43
CA THR A 28 55.02 13.49 -44.96
C THR A 28 55.16 13.37 -43.45
N LYS A 29 55.72 14.39 -42.79
CA LYS A 29 55.65 14.51 -41.35
C LYS A 29 54.23 14.87 -40.94
N ALA A 30 53.73 14.18 -39.92
CA ALA A 30 52.45 14.50 -39.33
C ALA A 30 52.40 16.01 -38.98
N PRO A 31 51.32 16.73 -39.32
CA PRO A 31 51.16 18.14 -38.93
C PRO A 31 51.41 18.32 -37.43
N ILE A 32 51.93 19.47 -37.00
CA ILE A 32 52.18 19.74 -35.57
C ILE A 32 50.91 19.52 -34.72
N ALA A 33 49.73 19.81 -35.28
CA ALA A 33 48.42 19.54 -34.66
C ALA A 33 48.11 18.04 -34.43
N HIS A 34 48.84 17.16 -35.09
CA HIS A 34 48.73 15.70 -35.03
C HIS A 34 49.95 15.06 -34.33
N SER A 35 50.88 15.87 -33.81
CA SER A 35 52.00 15.41 -32.99
C SER A 35 51.50 15.08 -31.59
N SER A 36 51.48 13.79 -31.24
CA SER A 36 51.29 13.36 -29.85
C SER A 36 52.64 13.37 -29.13
N SER A 37 52.86 14.36 -28.27
CA SER A 37 53.97 14.31 -27.28
C SER A 37 53.47 13.70 -25.98
N ALA A 38 54.38 13.22 -25.12
CA ALA A 38 54.07 12.64 -23.82
C ALA A 38 53.32 13.58 -22.86
N THR A 39 53.38 14.91 -23.09
CA THR A 39 52.80 15.94 -22.21
C THR A 39 51.68 16.75 -22.86
N THR A 40 51.47 16.62 -24.18
CA THR A 40 50.44 17.37 -24.92
C THR A 40 49.98 16.50 -26.07
N TYR A 41 48.77 15.98 -25.93
CA TYR A 41 48.09 15.21 -26.96
C TYR A 41 47.23 16.20 -27.75
N GLY A 42 47.25 16.12 -29.08
CA GLY A 42 46.41 16.96 -29.92
C GLY A 42 44.95 16.73 -29.57
N ILE A 43 44.31 17.66 -28.87
CA ILE A 43 42.91 17.55 -28.47
C ILE A 43 42.08 17.57 -29.75
N SER A 44 41.48 16.44 -30.08
CA SER A 44 40.43 16.40 -31.09
C SER A 44 39.26 17.24 -30.60
N THR A 45 38.90 18.27 -31.37
CA THR A 45 37.75 19.13 -31.10
C THR A 45 36.87 19.20 -32.35
N ALA A 46 35.72 19.85 -32.27
CA ALA A 46 34.86 20.08 -33.44
C ALA A 46 35.57 20.83 -34.59
N SER A 47 36.69 21.53 -34.32
CA SER A 47 37.43 22.33 -35.29
C SER A 47 38.91 21.94 -35.48
N VAL A 48 39.40 20.88 -34.81
CA VAL A 48 40.82 20.47 -34.85
C VAL A 48 40.96 18.96 -35.06
N TYR A 49 41.62 18.57 -36.15
CA TYR A 49 41.96 17.17 -36.48
C TYR A 49 43.20 16.69 -35.69
N GLY A 50 42.99 16.16 -34.47
CA GLY A 50 44.02 15.56 -33.61
C GLY A 50 43.68 14.13 -33.16
N HIS A 51 44.56 13.48 -32.39
CA HIS A 51 44.30 12.15 -31.80
C HIS A 51 43.31 12.26 -30.63
N ALA A 52 42.16 11.60 -30.71
CA ALA A 52 41.22 11.55 -29.58
C ALA A 52 41.79 10.67 -28.45
N MET A 53 41.56 11.06 -27.18
CA MET A 53 41.98 10.30 -25.99
C MET A 53 40.77 9.63 -25.33
N ALA A 54 40.91 8.37 -24.91
CA ALA A 54 39.88 7.67 -24.14
C ALA A 54 39.79 8.21 -22.70
N SER A 55 38.59 8.40 -22.18
CA SER A 55 38.36 8.86 -20.81
C SER A 55 38.58 7.76 -19.78
N SER A 56 39.13 8.12 -18.61
CA SER A 56 39.18 7.30 -17.39
C SER A 56 38.11 7.70 -16.37
N ALA A 57 37.29 8.70 -16.67
CA ALA A 57 36.21 9.13 -15.79
C ALA A 57 35.12 8.06 -15.68
N THR A 58 34.49 7.95 -14.51
CA THR A 58 33.29 7.12 -14.35
C THR A 58 32.14 7.73 -15.15
N PRO A 59 31.32 6.91 -15.84
CA PRO A 59 30.16 7.43 -16.56
C PRO A 59 29.19 8.16 -15.63
N LEU A 60 28.56 9.21 -16.14
CA LEU A 60 27.48 9.90 -15.45
C LEU A 60 26.20 9.04 -15.49
N VAL A 61 25.31 9.21 -14.52
CA VAL A 61 23.96 8.64 -14.61
C VAL A 61 23.21 9.21 -15.83
N ALA A 62 22.28 8.42 -16.39
CA ALA A 62 21.49 8.82 -17.54
C ALA A 62 20.83 10.20 -17.34
N GLY A 63 20.89 11.06 -18.37
CA GLY A 63 20.27 12.39 -18.37
C GLY A 63 21.03 13.51 -17.66
N THR A 64 22.22 13.26 -17.11
CA THR A 64 23.01 14.31 -16.39
C THR A 64 24.11 14.96 -17.25
N ALA A 65 24.50 14.35 -18.36
CA ALA A 65 25.55 14.89 -19.22
C ALA A 65 25.11 16.23 -19.86
N ALA A 66 25.96 17.26 -19.76
CA ALA A 66 25.76 18.55 -20.41
C ALA A 66 26.77 18.73 -21.55
N VAL A 67 26.34 19.41 -22.61
CA VAL A 67 27.21 19.74 -23.75
C VAL A 67 28.32 20.70 -23.29
N GLY A 68 29.57 20.40 -23.65
CA GLY A 68 30.72 21.27 -23.36
C GLY A 68 31.29 21.15 -21.95
N THR A 69 30.74 20.26 -21.11
CA THR A 69 31.32 19.91 -19.80
C THR A 69 32.13 18.61 -19.84
N ASP A 70 32.30 18.01 -21.02
CA ASP A 70 33.14 16.84 -21.19
C ASP A 70 34.62 17.20 -20.96
N ASN A 71 35.41 16.22 -20.56
CA ASN A 71 36.83 16.41 -20.28
C ASN A 71 37.70 16.38 -21.55
N GLY A 72 37.11 16.61 -22.74
CA GLY A 72 37.79 16.54 -24.03
C GLY A 72 38.20 15.12 -24.44
N LYS A 73 37.57 14.09 -23.85
CA LYS A 73 37.90 12.67 -24.08
C LYS A 73 36.64 11.88 -24.46
N PHE A 74 36.82 10.83 -25.24
CA PHE A 74 35.72 9.94 -25.66
C PHE A 74 35.49 8.79 -24.68
N ALA A 75 34.27 8.23 -24.67
CA ALA A 75 33.94 7.06 -23.85
C ALA A 75 34.48 5.75 -24.47
N ARG A 76 34.98 4.83 -23.64
CA ARG A 76 35.42 3.49 -24.09
C ARG A 76 34.24 2.56 -24.40
N GLU A 77 34.42 1.55 -25.25
CA GLU A 77 33.36 0.59 -25.60
C GLU A 77 32.72 -0.11 -24.37
N GLY A 78 33.52 -0.48 -23.37
CA GLY A 78 33.07 -1.18 -22.17
C GLY A 78 32.65 -0.26 -21.03
N HIS A 79 32.20 0.96 -21.32
CA HIS A 79 31.69 1.86 -20.27
C HIS A 79 30.31 1.41 -19.79
N VAL A 80 30.06 1.49 -18.48
CA VAL A 80 28.79 1.11 -17.86
C VAL A 80 28.31 2.28 -17.01
N HIS A 81 27.07 2.71 -17.22
CA HIS A 81 26.44 3.73 -16.39
C HIS A 81 26.22 3.22 -14.98
N PRO A 82 26.40 4.05 -13.94
CA PRO A 82 26.03 3.67 -12.58
C PRO A 82 24.55 3.31 -12.50
N ALA A 83 24.21 2.44 -11.56
CA ALA A 83 22.82 2.05 -11.32
C ALA A 83 21.96 3.29 -11.06
N GLN A 84 20.83 3.40 -11.77
CA GLN A 84 19.92 4.50 -11.57
C GLN A 84 19.09 4.23 -10.30
N THR A 85 19.36 4.99 -9.24
CA THR A 85 18.71 4.83 -7.93
C THR A 85 17.46 5.70 -7.77
N THR A 86 17.19 6.58 -8.73
CA THR A 86 16.00 7.43 -8.75
C THR A 86 15.48 7.58 -10.16
N ILE A 87 14.22 7.20 -10.36
CA ILE A 87 13.48 7.40 -11.61
C ILE A 87 12.41 8.44 -11.29
N THR A 88 12.45 9.60 -11.94
CA THR A 88 11.43 10.66 -11.78
C THR A 88 10.22 10.46 -12.70
N GLY A 89 10.25 9.43 -13.55
CA GLY A 89 9.15 9.05 -14.43
C GLY A 89 8.22 8.01 -13.81
N ASN A 90 6.93 8.10 -14.15
CA ASN A 90 5.97 7.05 -13.83
C ASN A 90 6.41 5.72 -14.47
N ALA A 91 6.36 4.62 -13.71
CA ALA A 91 6.50 3.29 -14.30
C ALA A 91 5.42 3.09 -15.37
N GLY A 92 5.77 2.52 -16.53
CA GLY A 92 4.83 2.37 -17.65
C GLY A 92 3.53 1.63 -17.25
N THR A 93 3.64 0.65 -16.35
CA THR A 93 2.51 -0.09 -15.78
C THR A 93 1.67 0.71 -14.77
N ALA A 94 2.21 1.78 -14.17
CA ALA A 94 1.53 2.65 -13.21
C ALA A 94 0.87 3.89 -13.86
N THR A 95 0.97 4.06 -15.18
CA THR A 95 0.43 5.24 -15.90
C THR A 95 -1.03 5.54 -15.57
N LYS A 96 -1.84 4.49 -15.32
CA LYS A 96 -3.26 4.67 -14.97
C LYS A 96 -3.48 5.26 -13.57
N LEU A 97 -2.54 5.07 -12.63
CA LEU A 97 -2.60 5.62 -11.27
C LEU A 97 -2.08 7.05 -11.19
N ALA A 98 -1.50 7.60 -12.26
CA ALA A 98 -1.18 9.03 -12.37
C ALA A 98 -2.42 9.92 -12.19
N THR A 99 -3.60 9.40 -12.56
CA THR A 99 -4.88 9.92 -12.09
C THR A 99 -5.38 8.97 -11.00
N ALA A 100 -5.60 9.51 -9.80
CA ALA A 100 -6.08 8.72 -8.68
C ALA A 100 -7.35 7.94 -9.02
N ARG A 101 -7.46 6.73 -8.50
CA ARG A 101 -8.60 5.83 -8.71
C ARG A 101 -9.33 5.63 -7.40
N THR A 102 -10.65 5.76 -7.43
CA THR A 102 -11.48 5.38 -6.29
C THR A 102 -11.56 3.87 -6.22
N ILE A 103 -11.08 3.30 -5.12
CA ILE A 103 -11.27 1.89 -4.77
C ILE A 103 -12.54 1.83 -3.94
N THR A 104 -13.56 1.17 -4.45
CA THR A 104 -14.86 1.01 -3.78
C THR A 104 -15.06 -0.43 -3.32
N LEU A 105 -15.47 -0.59 -2.07
CA LEU A 105 -15.88 -1.87 -1.49
C LEU A 105 -17.40 -1.98 -1.59
N THR A 106 -17.88 -3.12 -2.07
CA THR A 106 -19.31 -3.43 -2.20
C THR A 106 -19.63 -4.78 -1.55
N GLY A 107 -20.84 -4.94 -1.02
CA GLY A 107 -21.31 -6.18 -0.37
C GLY A 107 -21.73 -5.96 1.07
N GLY A 108 -21.42 -6.91 1.96
CA GLY A 108 -21.77 -6.85 3.39
C GLY A 108 -21.06 -5.73 4.17
N VAL A 109 -20.08 -5.07 3.55
CA VAL A 109 -19.36 -3.91 4.06
C VAL A 109 -19.26 -2.90 2.93
N SER A 110 -19.40 -1.62 3.24
CA SER A 110 -19.22 -0.51 2.31
C SER A 110 -18.09 0.42 2.76
N GLY A 111 -17.40 1.02 1.80
CA GLY A 111 -16.28 1.92 2.05
C GLY A 111 -15.60 2.29 0.75
N SER A 112 -14.95 3.45 0.69
CA SER A 112 -14.15 3.81 -0.48
C SER A 112 -13.03 4.76 -0.12
N ALA A 113 -11.96 4.76 -0.91
CA ALA A 113 -10.89 5.73 -0.82
C ALA A 113 -10.26 5.96 -2.19
N SER A 114 -9.63 7.12 -2.36
CA SER A 114 -8.86 7.45 -3.56
C SER A 114 -7.42 6.95 -3.39
N PHE A 115 -6.88 6.30 -4.41
CA PHE A 115 -5.50 5.78 -4.44
C PHE A 115 -4.79 6.16 -5.74
N ASP A 116 -3.61 6.76 -5.62
CA ASP A 116 -2.72 7.14 -6.74
C ASP A 116 -1.34 6.46 -6.66
N GLY A 117 -1.08 5.66 -5.61
CA GLY A 117 0.18 4.95 -5.43
C GLY A 117 1.32 5.77 -4.82
N SER A 118 1.09 7.01 -4.35
CA SER A 118 2.15 7.81 -3.74
C SER A 118 2.47 7.41 -2.29
N ALA A 119 1.51 6.83 -1.59
CA ALA A 119 1.63 6.40 -0.20
C ALA A 119 0.59 5.32 0.14
N ASP A 120 0.75 4.70 1.31
CA ASP A 120 -0.27 3.82 1.88
C ASP A 120 -1.57 4.59 2.16
N ILE A 121 -2.71 3.91 2.02
CA ILE A 121 -4.03 4.46 2.32
C ILE A 121 -4.81 3.54 3.26
N SER A 122 -5.74 4.12 4.00
CA SER A 122 -6.74 3.38 4.76
C SER A 122 -8.11 3.57 4.12
N ILE A 123 -8.89 2.48 4.03
CA ILE A 123 -10.30 2.55 3.63
C ILE A 123 -11.15 2.43 4.89
N THR A 124 -11.83 3.51 5.27
CA THR A 124 -12.83 3.45 6.33
C THR A 124 -14.03 2.67 5.84
N THR A 125 -14.48 1.71 6.65
CA THR A 125 -15.56 0.80 6.30
C THR A 125 -16.74 0.88 7.24
N THR A 126 -17.92 0.54 6.74
CA THR A 126 -19.16 0.39 7.50
C THR A 126 -19.77 -0.97 7.19
N SER A 127 -20.20 -1.71 8.21
CA SER A 127 -20.91 -2.98 8.02
C SER A 127 -22.36 -2.71 7.61
N SER A 128 -22.76 -3.17 6.43
CA SER A 128 -24.12 -3.00 5.89
C SER A 128 -25.12 -3.98 6.54
N ASN A 129 -24.61 -5.03 7.19
CA ASN A 129 -25.38 -6.14 7.76
C ASN A 129 -25.13 -6.29 9.26
N ASN A 130 -25.11 -5.18 10.01
CA ASN A 130 -25.04 -5.28 11.46
C ASN A 130 -26.42 -5.71 11.99
N TYR A 131 -26.75 -7.00 11.87
CA TYR A 131 -27.95 -7.56 12.49
C TYR A 131 -27.87 -7.50 14.01
N ASP A 132 -26.71 -7.22 14.60
CA ASP A 132 -26.54 -7.03 16.03
C ASP A 132 -26.63 -5.54 16.41
N ALA A 133 -27.62 -5.19 17.24
CA ALA A 133 -27.79 -3.87 17.82
C ALA A 133 -27.62 -3.88 19.36
N GLY A 134 -26.99 -4.94 19.88
CA GLY A 134 -26.68 -5.14 21.29
C GLY A 134 -27.13 -6.51 21.78
N ASN A 135 -26.30 -7.14 22.62
CA ASN A 135 -26.61 -8.43 23.22
C ASN A 135 -26.10 -8.53 24.67
N SER A 136 -26.65 -9.47 25.43
CA SER A 136 -26.15 -9.90 26.73
C SER A 136 -26.30 -11.40 26.84
N LEU A 137 -25.18 -12.13 26.90
CA LEU A 137 -25.14 -13.60 26.94
C LEU A 137 -25.10 -14.17 28.36
N THR A 138 -25.76 -13.50 29.30
CA THR A 138 -25.87 -14.01 30.69
C THR A 138 -27.03 -14.99 30.83
N GLN A 139 -27.20 -15.55 32.03
CA GLN A 139 -28.31 -16.47 32.33
C GLN A 139 -29.68 -15.86 31.97
N ASN A 140 -29.87 -14.57 32.28
CA ASN A 140 -31.01 -13.78 31.84
C ASN A 140 -30.51 -12.77 30.80
N GLY A 141 -30.59 -13.14 29.53
CA GLY A 141 -29.92 -12.46 28.43
C GLY A 141 -30.84 -11.99 27.32
N TYR A 142 -30.27 -11.32 26.34
CA TYR A 142 -30.98 -10.85 25.15
C TYR A 142 -30.09 -10.76 23.91
N GLN A 143 -30.72 -10.79 22.75
CA GLN A 143 -30.17 -10.33 21.47
C GLN A 143 -31.13 -9.30 20.88
N LYS A 144 -30.63 -8.11 20.57
CA LYS A 144 -31.36 -7.07 19.87
C LYS A 144 -30.92 -7.07 18.42
N PHE A 145 -31.89 -7.14 17.52
CA PHE A 145 -31.65 -6.99 16.11
C PHE A 145 -31.74 -5.53 15.69
N SER A 146 -30.93 -5.13 14.70
CA SER A 146 -30.96 -3.76 14.15
C SER A 146 -32.25 -3.39 13.45
N ASN A 147 -33.07 -4.38 13.06
CA ASN A 147 -34.42 -4.16 12.56
C ASN A 147 -35.47 -3.88 13.66
N GLY A 148 -35.05 -3.85 14.94
CA GLY A 148 -35.89 -3.54 16.09
C GLY A 148 -36.43 -4.77 16.84
N LEU A 149 -36.42 -5.97 16.24
CA LEU A 149 -36.83 -7.19 16.93
C LEU A 149 -35.83 -7.53 18.04
N ILE A 150 -36.35 -7.94 19.19
CA ILE A 150 -35.57 -8.35 20.37
C ILE A 150 -36.04 -9.75 20.76
N LEU A 151 -35.08 -10.64 21.04
CA LEU A 151 -35.32 -11.91 21.74
C LEU A 151 -34.64 -11.82 23.10
N GLN A 152 -35.33 -12.31 24.13
CA GLN A 152 -34.81 -12.38 25.49
C GLN A 152 -35.03 -13.77 26.05
N TRP A 153 -34.16 -14.21 26.95
CA TRP A 153 -34.27 -15.49 27.64
C TRP A 153 -33.89 -15.36 29.10
N GLY A 154 -34.32 -16.33 29.90
CA GLY A 154 -33.88 -16.42 31.28
C GLY A 154 -34.43 -17.61 32.03
N SER A 155 -34.07 -17.69 33.31
CA SER A 155 -34.60 -18.65 34.24
C SER A 155 -34.99 -18.04 35.58
N TYR A 156 -35.91 -18.69 36.29
CA TYR A 156 -36.35 -18.31 37.63
C TYR A 156 -36.72 -19.55 38.43
N SER A 157 -36.20 -19.68 39.65
CA SER A 157 -36.52 -20.80 40.53
C SER A 157 -37.50 -20.36 41.61
N ALA A 158 -38.66 -21.02 41.68
CA ALA A 158 -39.71 -20.71 42.64
C ALA A 158 -40.34 -22.00 43.20
N VAL A 159 -41.05 -21.88 44.32
CA VAL A 159 -41.93 -22.95 44.79
C VAL A 159 -43.08 -23.17 43.81
N ALA A 160 -43.49 -24.42 43.60
CA ALA A 160 -44.62 -24.73 42.73
C ALA A 160 -45.95 -24.11 43.26
N SER A 161 -46.91 -23.87 42.37
CA SER A 161 -48.16 -23.14 42.68
C SER A 161 -47.95 -21.68 43.11
N SER A 162 -46.95 -21.02 42.53
CA SER A 162 -46.69 -19.60 42.73
C SER A 162 -46.95 -18.76 41.46
N SER A 163 -47.29 -17.49 41.70
CA SER A 163 -47.33 -16.44 40.69
C SER A 163 -46.25 -15.41 41.03
N THR A 164 -45.30 -15.22 40.12
CA THR A 164 -44.15 -14.35 40.37
C THR A 164 -43.88 -13.42 39.19
N ILE A 165 -43.53 -12.17 39.47
CA ILE A 165 -43.11 -11.19 38.48
C ILE A 165 -41.59 -11.31 38.28
N VAL A 166 -41.17 -11.45 37.02
CA VAL A 166 -39.77 -11.46 36.60
C VAL A 166 -39.50 -10.23 35.73
N THR A 167 -38.44 -9.49 36.06
CA THR A 167 -37.96 -8.36 35.25
C THR A 167 -37.14 -8.88 34.08
N LEU A 168 -37.46 -8.42 32.88
CA LEU A 168 -36.72 -8.74 31.66
C LEU A 168 -35.34 -8.05 31.68
N PRO A 169 -34.30 -8.66 31.07
CA PRO A 169 -32.97 -8.06 30.92
C PRO A 169 -32.99 -6.66 30.33
N ILE A 170 -33.88 -6.42 29.35
CA ILE A 170 -34.18 -5.09 28.81
C ILE A 170 -35.69 -4.93 28.60
N ALA A 171 -36.18 -3.69 28.65
CA ALA A 171 -37.54 -3.40 28.25
C ALA A 171 -37.70 -3.54 26.73
N PHE A 172 -38.79 -4.15 26.26
CA PHE A 172 -39.22 -4.01 24.87
C PHE A 172 -39.69 -2.56 24.63
N PRO A 173 -39.07 -1.80 23.71
CA PRO A 173 -39.42 -0.39 23.52
C PRO A 173 -40.91 -0.13 23.27
N THR A 174 -41.60 -1.04 22.58
CA THR A 174 -43.02 -0.91 22.23
C THR A 174 -43.90 -1.95 22.94
N ARG A 175 -43.66 -3.25 22.71
CA ARG A 175 -44.46 -4.36 23.28
C ARG A 175 -43.80 -5.72 23.16
N GLY A 176 -44.13 -6.61 24.10
CA GLY A 176 -43.92 -8.05 23.93
C GLY A 176 -44.90 -8.65 22.92
N LEU A 177 -44.41 -9.54 22.07
CA LEU A 177 -45.18 -10.26 21.05
C LEU A 177 -45.49 -11.70 21.48
N PHE A 178 -44.48 -12.39 22.01
CA PHE A 178 -44.58 -13.80 22.38
C PHE A 178 -43.79 -14.06 23.66
N ILE A 179 -44.31 -14.93 24.51
CA ILE A 179 -43.61 -15.46 25.67
C ILE A 179 -43.91 -16.95 25.79
N GLY A 180 -42.86 -17.76 25.80
CA GLY A 180 -42.90 -19.19 26.07
C GLY A 180 -42.24 -19.48 27.41
N VAL A 181 -42.75 -20.48 28.13
CA VAL A 181 -42.16 -20.94 29.39
C VAL A 181 -42.16 -22.46 29.45
N THR A 182 -41.06 -23.02 29.94
CA THR A 182 -40.88 -24.45 30.25
C THR A 182 -40.36 -24.61 31.68
N HIS A 183 -40.30 -25.84 32.17
CA HIS A 183 -39.82 -26.14 33.52
C HIS A 183 -39.08 -27.49 33.56
N ASP A 184 -38.30 -27.72 34.62
CA ASP A 184 -37.60 -28.99 34.85
C ASP A 184 -38.56 -30.11 35.34
N THR A 185 -38.43 -31.31 34.77
CA THR A 185 -39.44 -32.38 34.59
C THR A 185 -39.78 -33.24 35.81
N ALA A 186 -39.59 -32.75 37.04
CA ALA A 186 -39.61 -33.64 38.21
C ALA A 186 -40.99 -34.15 38.69
N ILE A 187 -42.16 -33.66 38.25
CA ILE A 187 -43.47 -34.19 38.73
C ILE A 187 -44.65 -33.92 37.78
N ASN A 188 -45.62 -34.85 37.82
CA ASN A 188 -46.91 -34.82 37.13
C ASN A 188 -47.73 -33.56 37.46
N ALA A 189 -48.29 -32.95 36.42
CA ALA A 189 -49.26 -31.84 36.42
C ALA A 189 -48.72 -30.43 36.77
N LYS A 190 -47.72 -29.95 36.04
CA LYS A 190 -47.36 -28.52 35.99
C LYS A 190 -47.72 -27.93 34.63
N VAL A 191 -48.59 -26.92 34.61
CA VAL A 191 -48.86 -26.14 33.39
C VAL A 191 -48.18 -24.78 33.56
N PRO A 192 -46.94 -24.59 33.06
CA PRO A 192 -46.28 -23.30 33.18
C PRO A 192 -47.01 -22.31 32.26
N ARG A 193 -47.38 -21.15 32.80
CA ARG A 193 -48.08 -20.10 32.06
C ARG A 193 -47.31 -18.81 32.23
N ALA A 194 -47.04 -18.12 31.13
CA ALA A 194 -46.40 -16.84 31.15
C ALA A 194 -47.24 -15.79 30.42
N LYS A 195 -47.20 -14.55 30.89
CA LYS A 195 -47.78 -13.40 30.20
C LYS A 195 -46.91 -12.17 30.42
N PHE A 196 -46.97 -11.23 29.49
CA PHE A 196 -46.43 -9.89 29.71
C PHE A 196 -47.32 -9.14 30.70
N THR A 197 -46.68 -8.44 31.63
CA THR A 197 -47.33 -7.54 32.59
C THR A 197 -47.00 -6.09 32.27
N SER A 198 -45.84 -5.84 31.66
CA SER A 198 -45.44 -4.58 31.04
C SER A 198 -44.42 -4.87 29.93
N THR A 199 -43.84 -3.82 29.34
CA THR A 199 -42.73 -3.94 28.40
C THR A 199 -41.43 -4.47 29.05
N SER A 200 -41.31 -4.40 30.37
CA SER A 200 -40.11 -4.79 31.12
C SER A 200 -40.33 -5.96 32.07
N GLN A 201 -41.55 -6.49 32.16
CA GLN A 201 -41.88 -7.52 33.15
C GLN A 201 -42.83 -8.57 32.58
N ILE A 202 -42.60 -9.81 32.99
CA ILE A 202 -43.48 -10.96 32.75
C ILE A 202 -43.96 -11.52 34.09
N THR A 203 -45.17 -12.08 34.11
CA THR A 203 -45.60 -12.93 35.21
C THR A 203 -45.47 -14.39 34.79
N LEU A 204 -44.76 -15.17 35.60
CA LEU A 204 -44.66 -16.62 35.50
C LEU A 204 -45.59 -17.26 36.54
N ASN A 205 -46.43 -18.19 36.10
CA ASN A 205 -47.37 -18.92 36.94
C ASN A 205 -47.21 -20.42 36.73
N SER A 206 -47.49 -21.19 37.76
CA SER A 206 -47.70 -22.63 37.66
C SER A 206 -48.86 -23.03 38.56
N ASP A 207 -49.59 -24.06 38.17
CA ASP A 207 -50.55 -24.75 39.02
C ASP A 207 -50.02 -26.16 39.29
N THR A 208 -50.27 -26.71 40.48
CA THR A 208 -50.02 -28.13 40.81
C THR A 208 -51.32 -28.86 41.10
N TRP A 209 -51.39 -30.14 40.70
CA TRP A 209 -52.54 -31.01 40.98
C TRP A 209 -52.38 -31.83 42.29
N SER A 210 -51.21 -31.75 42.93
CA SER A 210 -50.94 -32.46 44.19
C SER A 210 -49.83 -31.80 45.01
N SER A 211 -49.87 -32.03 46.32
CA SER A 211 -48.85 -31.65 47.31
C SER A 211 -47.84 -32.78 47.49
N PRO A 212 -46.55 -32.51 47.76
CA PRO A 212 -45.92 -31.22 48.09
C PRO A 212 -45.51 -30.40 46.85
N ASN A 213 -45.33 -29.08 47.05
CA ASN A 213 -44.88 -28.13 46.03
C ASN A 213 -43.35 -27.96 46.05
N PRO A 214 -42.57 -28.74 45.27
CA PRO A 214 -41.13 -28.57 45.24
C PRO A 214 -40.72 -27.26 44.58
N THR A 215 -39.51 -26.80 44.89
CA THR A 215 -38.85 -25.74 44.11
C THR A 215 -38.59 -26.24 42.69
N THR A 216 -38.89 -25.40 41.71
CA THR A 216 -38.82 -25.71 40.29
C THR A 216 -38.17 -24.54 39.55
N THR A 217 -37.24 -24.85 38.65
CA THR A 217 -36.66 -23.86 37.75
C THR A 217 -37.51 -23.74 36.50
N TRP A 218 -37.95 -22.53 36.21
CA TRP A 218 -38.65 -22.17 34.98
C TRP A 218 -37.67 -21.53 34.02
N TYR A 219 -37.77 -21.88 32.74
CA TYR A 219 -37.02 -21.25 31.66
C TYR A 219 -38.00 -20.51 30.78
N TRP A 220 -37.71 -19.26 30.44
CA TRP A 220 -38.59 -18.43 29.63
C TRP A 220 -37.85 -17.88 28.42
N PHE A 221 -38.61 -17.66 27.35
CA PHE A 221 -38.13 -17.07 26.10
C PHE A 221 -39.17 -16.08 25.58
N ALA A 222 -38.75 -14.85 25.32
CA ALA A 222 -39.60 -13.73 24.95
C ALA A 222 -39.19 -13.14 23.60
N LEU A 223 -40.17 -12.70 22.80
CA LEU A 223 -39.96 -11.89 21.59
C LEU A 223 -40.74 -10.58 21.71
N GLY A 224 -40.19 -9.49 21.18
CA GLY A 224 -40.84 -8.18 21.17
C GLY A 224 -40.01 -7.13 20.43
N TYR A 225 -40.46 -5.89 20.43
CA TYR A 225 -39.76 -4.72 19.87
C TYR A 225 -40.24 -3.44 20.55
#